data_AF-A0A158QXW0-F1
#
_entry.id   AF-A0A158QXW0-F1
#
_cell.length_a   1.000
_cell.length_b   1.000
_cell.length_c   1.000
_cell.angle_alpha   90.00
_cell.angle_beta   90.00
_cell.angle_gamma   90.00
#
_symmetry.space_group_name_H-M   'P 1'
#
loop_
_entity.id
_entity.type
_entity.pdbx_description
1 polymer ?
#
loop_
_entity_poly.entity_id
_entity_poly.type
_entity_poly.pdbx_seq_one_letter_code
_entity_poly.pdbx_strand_id
1 'polypeptide(L)'
;MIYVPASSENMVTIEQGLYANLVLFALGLFCFFLNMPLLYTLLKSSKLRSEAKMLILMAFGDSVNCLAISALGLYRYNLYSWSARSGQVPLQTARTCAERPSMWLRSSRSQLKRIRAYIAVAAISTVLVAVPDVKQLLINHLKDASFDEWISQAFNWLCLIASSFNIFVYLVISKEFRCEFCKCFASEKLEALKIIAECSQTPDAIKVLRKMGLCWKSIADKGGHQKFLKLSDLQTEAVVLAKRHRSREQDRNSEPEPPVA
;
A
#
# COMPACT_ATOMS: atom_id res chain seq x y z
N MET A 1 -14.30 -22.58 27.27
CA MET A 1 -14.36 -21.10 27.26
C MET A 1 -15.36 -20.71 28.34
N ILE A 2 -14.99 -19.83 29.27
CA ILE A 2 -15.87 -19.43 30.38
C ILE A 2 -16.64 -18.18 29.93
N TYR A 3 -17.95 -18.18 30.16
CA TYR A 3 -18.84 -17.08 29.80
C TYR A 3 -19.41 -16.44 31.06
N VAL A 4 -19.45 -15.12 31.10
CA VAL A 4 -20.01 -14.35 32.20
C VAL A 4 -21.14 -13.45 31.66
N PRO A 5 -22.29 -13.38 32.35
CA PRO A 5 -23.40 -12.50 31.93
C PRO A 5 -22.97 -11.03 31.94
N ALA A 6 -23.30 -10.29 30.88
CA ALA A 6 -23.00 -8.87 30.78
C ALA A 6 -23.95 -8.04 31.68
N SER A 7 -23.41 -7.07 32.42
CA SER A 7 -24.23 -6.04 33.07
C SER A 7 -24.84 -5.11 32.01
N SER A 8 -25.93 -4.42 32.35
CA SER A 8 -26.59 -3.46 31.44
C SER A 8 -25.68 -2.30 31.01
N GLU A 9 -24.76 -1.87 31.89
CA GLU A 9 -23.77 -0.83 31.59
C GLU A 9 -22.78 -1.29 30.50
N ASN A 10 -22.33 -2.55 30.57
CA ASN A 10 -21.40 -3.12 29.59
C ASN A 10 -22.01 -3.23 28.19
N MET A 11 -23.34 -3.32 28.07
CA MET A 11 -24.01 -3.42 26.76
C MET A 11 -23.83 -2.16 25.91
N VAL A 12 -23.85 -0.97 26.53
CA VAL A 12 -23.63 0.30 25.81
C VAL A 12 -22.20 0.35 25.27
N THR A 13 -21.22 -0.08 26.06
CA THR A 13 -19.81 -0.14 25.64
C THR A 13 -19.60 -1.16 24.51
N ILE A 14 -20.28 -2.31 24.56
CA ILE A 14 -20.23 -3.34 23.51
C ILE A 14 -20.73 -2.77 22.18
N GLU A 15 -21.81 -2.00 22.19
CA GLU A 15 -22.37 -1.38 20.97
C GLU A 15 -21.40 -0.34 20.38
N GLN A 16 -20.83 0.54 21.19
CA GLN A 16 -19.81 1.49 20.74
C GLN A 16 -18.57 0.78 20.16
N GLY A 17 -18.12 -0.28 20.82
CA GLY A 17 -17.02 -1.12 20.34
C GLY A 17 -17.31 -1.76 18.98
N LEU A 18 -18.56 -2.14 18.72
CA LEU A 18 -18.98 -2.76 17.47
C LEU A 18 -18.80 -1.81 16.28
N TYR A 19 -19.26 -0.55 16.42
CA TYR A 19 -19.05 0.48 15.38
C TYR A 19 -17.57 0.81 15.17
N ALA A 20 -16.80 0.96 16.25
CA ALA A 20 -15.38 1.28 16.14
C ALA A 20 -14.59 0.18 15.41
N ASN A 21 -14.88 -1.09 15.69
CA ASN A 21 -14.21 -2.22 15.02
C ASN A 21 -14.67 -2.40 13.56
N LEU A 22 -15.93 -2.06 13.25
CA LEU A 22 -16.41 -2.03 11.87
C LEU A 22 -15.70 -0.95 11.04
N VAL A 23 -15.57 0.27 11.60
CA VAL A 23 -14.81 1.36 10.98
C VAL A 23 -13.35 0.95 10.79
N LEU A 24 -12.73 0.32 11.78
CA LEU A 24 -11.36 -0.17 11.68
C LEU A 24 -11.19 -1.21 10.56
N PHE A 25 -12.15 -2.14 10.43
CA PHE A 25 -12.18 -3.12 9.35
C PHE A 25 -12.26 -2.45 7.97
N ALA A 26 -13.24 -1.56 7.79
CA ALA A 26 -13.49 -0.85 6.54
C ALA A 26 -12.31 0.05 6.14
N LEU A 27 -11.77 0.83 7.09
CA LEU A 27 -10.62 1.68 6.87
C LEU A 27 -9.37 0.87 6.54
N GLY A 28 -9.15 -0.26 7.21
CA GLY A 28 -8.05 -1.16 6.89
C GLY A 28 -8.13 -1.72 5.48
N LEU A 29 -9.33 -2.09 5.02
CA LEU A 29 -9.53 -2.61 3.66
C LEU A 29 -9.31 -1.49 2.64
N PHE A 30 -9.86 -0.30 2.90
CA PHE A 30 -9.65 0.86 2.07
C PHE A 30 -8.16 1.19 1.90
N CYS A 31 -7.40 1.23 3.00
CA CYS A 31 -5.96 1.48 2.94
C CYS A 31 -5.19 0.36 2.21
N PHE A 32 -5.61 -0.90 2.37
CA PHE A 32 -5.06 -2.01 1.59
C PHE A 32 -5.29 -1.82 0.08
N PHE A 33 -6.50 -1.42 -0.32
CA PHE A 33 -6.83 -1.14 -1.71
C PHE A 33 -6.08 0.08 -2.26
N LEU A 34 -5.79 1.09 -1.44
CA LEU A 34 -4.94 2.22 -1.86
C LEU A 34 -3.48 1.80 -2.09
N ASN A 35 -2.96 0.86 -1.29
CA ASN A 35 -1.60 0.35 -1.44
C ASN A 35 -1.42 -0.62 -2.62
N MET A 36 -2.48 -1.26 -3.09
CA MET A 36 -2.41 -2.20 -4.23
C MET A 36 -1.96 -1.55 -5.55
N PRO A 37 -2.52 -0.40 -6.00
CA PRO A 37 -2.01 0.38 -7.12
C PRO A 37 -0.52 0.70 -7.04
N LEU A 38 -0.05 1.10 -5.87
CA LEU A 38 1.37 1.40 -5.63
C LEU A 38 2.21 0.15 -5.81
N LEU A 39 1.83 -0.96 -5.18
CA LEU A 39 2.53 -2.23 -5.30
C LEU A 39 2.54 -2.75 -6.74
N TYR A 40 1.39 -2.68 -7.43
CA TYR A 40 1.25 -3.10 -8.83
C TYR A 40 2.15 -2.30 -9.76
N THR A 41 2.17 -0.96 -9.64
CA THR A 41 3.02 -0.11 -10.49
C THR A 41 4.51 -0.33 -10.24
N LEU A 42 4.92 -0.48 -8.97
CA LEU A 42 6.30 -0.80 -8.62
C LEU A 42 6.73 -2.19 -9.12
N LEU A 43 5.84 -3.18 -9.08
CA LEU A 43 6.13 -4.52 -9.57
C LEU A 43 6.14 -4.57 -11.10
N LYS A 44 5.27 -3.83 -11.79
CA LYS A 44 5.16 -3.86 -13.26
C LYS A 44 6.38 -3.27 -13.95
N SER A 45 6.95 -2.18 -13.44
CA SER A 45 8.13 -1.56 -14.06
C SER A 45 9.42 -2.31 -13.71
N SER A 46 10.06 -2.92 -14.71
CA SER A 46 11.36 -3.60 -14.55
C SER A 46 12.47 -2.63 -14.12
N LYS A 47 12.44 -1.39 -14.62
CA LYS A 47 13.38 -0.33 -14.24
C LYS A 47 13.25 -0.01 -12.75
N LEU A 48 12.05 0.32 -12.30
CA LEU A 48 11.81 0.65 -10.88
C LEU A 48 12.09 -0.55 -9.97
N ARG A 49 11.79 -1.78 -10.39
CA ARG A 49 12.04 -2.98 -9.56
C ARG A 49 13.51 -3.16 -9.17
N SER A 50 14.44 -2.77 -10.05
CA SER A 50 15.87 -2.91 -9.79
C SER A 50 16.38 -1.91 -8.74
N GLU A 51 15.84 -0.69 -8.73
CA GLU A 51 16.26 0.42 -7.88
C GLU A 51 15.42 0.54 -6.59
N ALA A 52 14.14 0.18 -6.65
CA ALA A 52 13.15 0.40 -5.61
C ALA A 52 12.82 -0.85 -4.77
N LYS A 53 13.75 -1.80 -4.64
CA LYS A 53 13.52 -3.06 -3.87
C LYS A 53 13.04 -2.81 -2.44
N MET A 54 13.62 -1.80 -1.79
CA MET A 54 13.22 -1.38 -0.44
C MET A 54 11.80 -0.80 -0.41
N LEU A 55 11.40 -0.06 -1.44
CA LEU A 55 10.07 0.54 -1.53
C LEU A 55 9.01 -0.52 -1.83
N ILE A 56 9.32 -1.51 -2.68
CA ILE A 56 8.45 -2.68 -2.91
C ILE A 56 8.23 -3.44 -1.61
N LEU A 57 9.31 -3.71 -0.86
CA LEU A 57 9.21 -4.38 0.43
C LEU A 57 8.41 -3.52 1.44
N MET A 58 8.53 -2.19 1.37
CA MET A 58 7.76 -1.25 2.18
C MET A 58 6.26 -1.33 1.87
N ALA A 59 5.88 -1.14 0.60
CA ALA A 59 4.50 -1.23 0.13
C ALA A 59 3.89 -2.60 0.43
N PHE A 60 4.64 -3.69 0.25
CA PHE A 60 4.16 -5.03 0.56
C PHE A 60 3.84 -5.21 2.04
N GLY A 61 4.77 -4.86 2.93
CA GLY A 61 4.50 -4.99 4.37
C GLY A 61 3.45 -4.01 4.87
N ASP A 62 3.20 -2.91 4.17
CA ASP A 62 2.11 -1.97 4.44
C ASP A 62 0.76 -2.55 4.00
N SER A 63 0.69 -3.23 2.85
CA SER A 63 -0.48 -4.02 2.45
C SER A 63 -0.79 -5.12 3.47
N VAL A 64 0.22 -5.89 3.89
CA VAL A 64 0.08 -6.88 4.97
C VAL A 64 -0.27 -6.20 6.30
N ASN A 65 0.19 -4.97 6.51
CA ASN A 65 -0.15 -4.19 7.70
C ASN A 65 -1.66 -3.94 7.78
N CYS A 66 -2.19 -3.30 6.74
CA CYS A 66 -3.59 -2.95 6.58
C CYS A 66 -4.48 -4.20 6.63
N LEU A 67 -4.11 -5.28 5.92
CA LEU A 67 -4.89 -6.51 5.91
C LEU A 67 -5.01 -7.15 7.30
N ALA A 68 -3.93 -7.18 8.09
CA ALA A 68 -4.03 -7.75 9.44
C ALA A 68 -4.80 -6.85 10.41
N ILE A 69 -4.76 -5.52 10.22
CA ILE A 69 -5.62 -4.60 11.00
C ILE A 69 -7.09 -4.81 10.63
N SER A 70 -7.41 -4.99 9.34
CA SER A 70 -8.76 -5.36 8.91
C SER A 70 -9.21 -6.68 9.50
N ALA A 71 -8.39 -7.72 9.41
CA ALA A 71 -8.70 -9.03 9.98
C ALA A 71 -8.94 -8.95 11.50
N LEU A 72 -8.16 -8.11 12.20
CA LEU A 72 -8.36 -7.85 13.63
C LEU A 72 -9.69 -7.13 13.90
N GLY A 73 -10.04 -6.11 13.10
CA GLY A 73 -11.32 -5.41 13.20
C GLY A 73 -12.51 -6.33 12.97
N LEU A 74 -12.47 -7.16 11.93
CA LEU A 74 -13.52 -8.13 11.62
C LEU A 74 -13.67 -9.18 12.72
N TYR A 75 -12.54 -9.69 13.24
CA TYR A 75 -12.56 -10.66 14.33
C TYR A 75 -13.20 -10.08 15.60
N ARG A 76 -12.80 -8.86 15.98
CA ARG A 76 -13.39 -8.16 17.13
C ARG A 76 -14.87 -7.87 16.91
N TYR A 77 -15.25 -7.40 15.73
CA TYR A 77 -16.65 -7.17 15.37
C TYR A 77 -17.51 -8.44 15.54
N ASN A 78 -17.03 -9.60 15.08
CA ASN A 78 -17.74 -10.87 15.27
C ASN A 78 -17.84 -11.27 16.74
N LEU A 79 -16.83 -10.97 17.55
CA LEU A 79 -16.85 -11.22 18.99
C LEU A 79 -17.89 -10.34 19.72
N TYR A 80 -17.92 -9.05 19.42
CA TYR A 80 -18.88 -8.12 20.03
C TYR A 80 -20.31 -8.39 19.55
N SER A 81 -20.51 -8.71 18.28
CA SER A 81 -21.86 -9.03 17.76
C SER A 81 -22.41 -10.32 18.35
N TRP A 82 -21.56 -11.33 18.57
CA TRP A 82 -21.94 -12.54 19.29
C TRP A 82 -22.27 -12.25 20.76
N SER A 83 -21.46 -11.42 21.43
CA SER A 83 -21.68 -11.06 22.84
C SER A 83 -22.97 -10.25 23.02
N ALA A 84 -23.26 -9.33 22.10
CA ALA A 84 -24.50 -8.54 22.09
C ALA A 84 -25.75 -9.42 21.92
N ARG A 85 -25.68 -10.48 21.10
CA ARG A 85 -26.81 -11.42 20.89
C ARG A 85 -26.99 -12.40 22.04
N SER A 86 -25.90 -12.88 22.63
CA SER A 86 -25.93 -13.90 23.68
C SER A 86 -26.10 -13.31 25.08
N GLY A 87 -25.83 -12.01 25.27
CA GLY A 87 -25.76 -11.39 26.60
C GLY A 87 -24.60 -11.93 27.44
N GLN A 88 -23.63 -12.61 26.82
CA GLN A 88 -22.52 -13.26 27.48
C GLN A 88 -21.20 -12.75 26.91
N VAL A 89 -20.26 -12.41 27.80
CA VAL A 89 -18.91 -11.99 27.40
C VAL A 89 -17.96 -13.18 27.57
N PRO A 90 -17.23 -13.59 26.51
CA PRO A 90 -16.24 -14.65 26.63
C PRO A 90 -15.01 -14.14 27.39
N LEU A 91 -14.71 -14.73 28.54
CA LEU A 91 -13.42 -14.54 29.22
C LEU A 91 -12.35 -15.30 28.45
N GLN A 92 -11.66 -14.60 27.54
CA GLN A 92 -10.44 -15.11 26.92
C GLN A 92 -9.23 -14.64 27.72
N THR A 93 -8.38 -15.59 28.10
CA THR A 93 -7.08 -15.25 28.71
C THR A 93 -6.14 -14.70 27.63
N ALA A 94 -5.21 -13.84 28.02
CA ALA A 94 -4.22 -13.25 27.11
C ALA A 94 -3.47 -14.30 26.28
N ARG A 95 -3.27 -15.50 26.82
CA ARG A 95 -2.64 -16.65 26.16
C ARG A 95 -3.45 -17.17 24.96
N THR A 96 -4.76 -17.38 25.13
CA THR A 96 -5.65 -17.78 24.03
C THR A 96 -5.78 -16.71 22.93
N CYS A 97 -5.56 -15.45 23.27
CA CYS A 97 -5.48 -14.38 22.27
C CYS A 97 -4.14 -14.41 21.52
N ALA A 98 -3.03 -14.73 22.20
CA ALA A 98 -1.68 -14.75 21.61
C ALA A 98 -1.43 -15.90 20.64
N GLU A 99 -2.08 -17.04 20.81
CA GLU A 99 -1.92 -18.20 19.92
C GLU A 99 -2.58 -18.02 18.54
N ARG A 100 -3.32 -16.94 18.31
CA ARG A 100 -4.05 -16.75 17.04
C ARG A 100 -3.13 -16.31 15.90
N PRO A 101 -3.32 -16.83 14.67
CA PRO A 101 -2.48 -16.50 13.51
C PRO A 101 -2.38 -15.01 13.18
N SER A 102 -3.46 -14.23 13.43
CA SER A 102 -3.46 -12.78 13.21
C SER A 102 -2.53 -12.02 14.16
N MET A 103 -2.36 -12.52 15.40
CA MET A 103 -1.38 -11.99 16.36
C MET A 103 0.05 -12.37 15.96
N TRP A 104 0.25 -13.58 15.43
CA TRP A 104 1.53 -13.98 14.87
C TRP A 104 1.94 -13.13 13.67
N LEU A 105 1.01 -12.85 12.74
CA LEU A 105 1.25 -11.95 11.61
C LEU A 105 1.61 -10.52 12.05
N ARG A 106 1.07 -10.05 13.19
CA ARG A 106 1.45 -8.76 13.79
C ARG A 106 2.80 -8.84 14.53
N SER A 107 3.12 -9.99 15.14
CA SER A 107 4.36 -10.26 15.89
C SER A 107 5.56 -10.47 14.97
N SER A 108 5.42 -11.21 13.86
CA SER A 108 6.45 -11.42 12.83
C SER A 108 6.87 -10.13 12.12
N ARG A 109 6.10 -9.04 12.28
CA ARG A 109 6.55 -7.68 11.89
C ARG A 109 7.75 -7.22 12.70
N SER A 110 8.03 -7.80 13.88
CA SER A 110 9.21 -7.48 14.70
C SER A 110 10.53 -7.65 13.95
N GLN A 111 10.62 -8.66 13.07
CA GLN A 111 11.84 -8.92 12.30
C GLN A 111 11.96 -8.01 11.06
N LEU A 112 10.86 -7.74 10.33
CA LEU A 112 10.85 -6.77 9.23
C LEU A 112 11.01 -5.32 9.70
N LYS A 113 10.57 -5.02 10.92
CA LYS A 113 10.82 -3.76 11.61
C LYS A 113 12.29 -3.50 11.83
N ARG A 114 13.17 -4.51 11.89
CA ARG A 114 14.60 -4.28 12.17
C ARG A 114 15.33 -3.67 10.97
N ILE A 115 15.02 -4.13 9.76
CA ILE A 115 15.56 -3.59 8.50
C ILE A 115 14.89 -2.26 8.12
N ARG A 116 13.57 -2.15 8.32
CA ARG A 116 12.87 -0.85 8.21
C ARG A 116 13.31 0.13 9.29
N ALA A 117 13.67 -0.35 10.49
CA ALA A 117 14.18 0.49 11.57
C ALA A 117 15.52 1.07 11.20
N TYR A 118 16.44 0.45 10.46
CA TYR A 118 17.69 1.17 10.15
C TYR A 118 17.48 2.40 9.24
N ILE A 119 16.57 2.32 8.26
CA ILE A 119 16.28 3.44 7.34
C ILE A 119 15.27 4.43 7.94
N ALA A 120 14.28 3.92 8.66
CA ALA A 120 13.34 4.74 9.41
C ALA A 120 13.96 5.28 10.70
N VAL A 121 14.99 4.70 11.31
CA VAL A 121 15.74 5.32 12.42
C VAL A 121 16.61 6.44 11.87
N ALA A 122 17.13 6.40 10.64
CA ALA A 122 17.79 7.58 10.07
C ALA A 122 16.80 8.75 9.83
N ALA A 123 15.59 8.49 9.33
CA ALA A 123 14.59 9.53 9.05
C ALA A 123 13.75 9.93 10.28
N ILE A 124 13.45 8.96 11.12
CA ILE A 124 12.71 9.14 12.36
C ILE A 124 13.68 9.49 13.49
N SER A 125 14.98 9.22 13.57
CA SER A 125 15.83 9.83 14.63
C SER A 125 15.81 11.36 14.57
N THR A 126 15.56 11.94 13.39
CA THR A 126 15.31 13.38 13.20
C THR A 126 13.92 13.82 13.71
N VAL A 127 12.96 12.91 13.88
CA VAL A 127 11.56 13.15 14.32
C VAL A 127 11.24 12.53 15.71
N LEU A 128 11.93 11.47 16.14
CA LEU A 128 11.89 10.68 17.39
C LEU A 128 12.91 11.19 18.41
N VAL A 129 13.72 12.21 18.13
CA VAL A 129 14.16 13.08 19.24
C VAL A 129 12.94 13.78 19.87
N ALA A 130 11.75 13.80 19.21
CA ALA A 130 10.54 14.46 19.71
C ALA A 130 9.34 13.55 20.06
N VAL A 131 9.32 12.25 19.72
CA VAL A 131 8.10 11.39 19.80
C VAL A 131 8.09 10.25 20.85
N PRO A 132 9.19 9.57 21.21
CA PRO A 132 9.14 8.46 22.16
C PRO A 132 8.90 8.94 23.59
N ASP A 133 9.34 10.17 23.93
CA ASP A 133 9.02 10.84 25.20
C ASP A 133 7.52 11.04 25.39
N VAL A 134 6.76 11.31 24.33
CA VAL A 134 5.31 11.51 24.41
C VAL A 134 4.58 10.19 24.65
N LYS A 135 5.01 9.08 24.02
CA LYS A 135 4.28 7.80 24.10
C LYS A 135 4.34 7.14 25.47
N GLN A 136 5.51 7.13 26.11
CA GLN A 136 5.69 6.54 27.44
C GLN A 136 5.07 7.39 28.55
N LEU A 137 5.12 8.72 28.41
CA LEU A 137 4.48 9.65 29.33
C LEU A 137 2.94 9.59 29.24
N LEU A 138 2.39 9.49 28.01
CA LEU A 138 0.95 9.50 27.79
C LEU A 138 0.28 8.19 28.23
N ILE A 139 0.90 7.04 27.99
CA ILE A 139 0.37 5.74 28.42
C ILE A 139 0.36 5.63 29.95
N ASN A 140 1.38 6.18 30.62
CA ASN A 140 1.43 6.15 32.09
C ASN A 140 0.40 7.10 32.73
N HIS A 141 0.13 8.26 32.14
CA HIS A 141 -0.91 9.18 32.64
C HIS A 141 -2.34 8.75 32.32
N LEU A 142 -2.57 8.02 31.21
CA LEU A 142 -3.92 7.63 30.79
C LEU A 142 -4.43 6.33 31.43
N LYS A 143 -3.54 5.53 32.02
CA LYS A 143 -3.88 4.29 32.71
C LYS A 143 -4.79 4.50 33.92
N ASP A 144 -4.73 5.69 34.54
CA ASP A 144 -5.60 6.08 35.65
C ASP A 144 -7.01 6.53 35.19
N ALA A 145 -7.24 6.71 33.89
CA ALA A 145 -8.45 7.34 33.36
C ALA A 145 -9.37 6.41 32.56
N SER A 146 -9.17 5.08 32.57
CA SER A 146 -9.99 4.07 31.86
C SER A 146 -10.05 4.17 30.32
N PHE A 147 -9.19 4.99 29.68
CA PHE A 147 -9.19 5.23 28.23
C PHE A 147 -8.44 4.17 27.38
N ASP A 148 -8.00 3.06 27.96
CA ASP A 148 -7.09 2.10 27.32
C ASP A 148 -7.59 1.59 25.95
N GLU A 149 -8.89 1.36 25.82
CA GLU A 149 -9.46 0.82 24.59
C GLU A 149 -9.52 1.87 23.47
N TRP A 150 -9.92 3.11 23.79
CA TRP A 150 -9.94 4.21 22.83
C TRP A 150 -8.54 4.56 22.35
N ILE A 151 -7.56 4.59 23.27
CA ILE A 151 -6.15 4.86 22.94
C ILE A 151 -5.61 3.76 22.03
N SER A 152 -5.89 2.48 22.35
CA SER A 152 -5.47 1.38 21.50
C SER A 152 -6.07 1.48 20.09
N GLN A 153 -7.31 1.95 19.97
CA GLN A 153 -7.95 2.18 18.68
C GLN A 153 -7.31 3.36 17.94
N ALA A 154 -7.07 4.49 18.62
CA ALA A 154 -6.39 5.65 18.06
C ALA A 154 -5.01 5.29 17.50
N PHE A 155 -4.23 4.47 18.20
CA PHE A 155 -2.96 3.96 17.68
C PHE A 155 -3.12 3.11 16.42
N ASN A 156 -4.16 2.27 16.33
CA ASN A 156 -4.41 1.51 15.11
C ASN A 156 -4.81 2.43 13.96
N TRP A 157 -5.58 3.50 14.21
CA TRP A 157 -5.93 4.51 13.21
C TRP A 157 -4.70 5.29 12.73
N LEU A 158 -3.83 5.73 13.66
CA LEU A 158 -2.57 6.38 13.31
C LEU A 158 -1.66 5.47 12.49
N CYS A 159 -1.59 4.18 12.82
CA CYS A 159 -0.83 3.20 12.02
C CYS A 159 -1.40 3.06 10.59
N LEU A 160 -2.72 3.10 10.45
CA LEU A 160 -3.39 3.08 9.14
C LEU A 160 -3.08 4.34 8.33
N ILE A 161 -3.21 5.51 8.95
CA ILE A 161 -2.91 6.80 8.33
C ILE A 161 -1.45 6.85 7.88
N ALA A 162 -0.51 6.49 8.75
CA ALA A 162 0.92 6.47 8.43
C ALA A 162 1.23 5.54 7.24
N SER A 163 0.59 4.37 7.19
CA SER A 163 0.75 3.44 6.07
C SER A 163 0.23 4.03 4.75
N SER A 164 -0.87 4.79 4.80
CA SER A 164 -1.46 5.45 3.64
C SER A 164 -0.72 6.70 3.21
N PHE A 165 0.12 7.32 4.04
CA PHE A 165 0.92 8.48 3.63
C PHE A 165 2.03 8.12 2.63
N ASN A 166 2.51 6.88 2.65
CA ASN A 166 3.59 6.44 1.77
C ASN A 166 3.26 6.65 0.28
N ILE A 167 2.04 6.33 -0.18
CA ILE A 167 1.65 6.56 -1.58
C ILE A 167 1.71 8.04 -1.98
N PHE A 168 1.29 8.95 -1.10
CA PHE A 168 1.33 10.39 -1.36
C PHE A 168 2.77 10.89 -1.46
N VAL A 169 3.64 10.45 -0.56
CA VAL A 169 5.06 10.79 -0.59
C VAL A 169 5.69 10.34 -1.92
N TYR A 170 5.37 9.14 -2.41
CA TYR A 170 5.88 8.68 -3.71
C TYR A 170 5.33 9.45 -4.89
N LEU A 171 4.03 9.77 -4.89
CA LEU A 171 3.41 10.59 -5.93
C LEU A 171 4.00 12.00 -5.95
N VAL A 172 4.35 12.58 -4.80
CA VAL A 172 4.92 13.92 -4.72
C VAL A 172 6.40 13.94 -5.13
N ILE A 173 7.21 13.01 -4.63
CA ILE A 173 8.66 13.05 -4.79
C ILE A 173 9.12 12.54 -6.16
N SER A 174 8.55 11.44 -6.67
CA SER A 174 9.09 10.77 -7.85
C SER A 174 8.34 11.12 -9.13
N LYS A 175 8.93 12.00 -9.94
CA LYS A 175 8.41 12.32 -11.30
C LYS A 175 8.35 11.07 -12.18
N GLU A 176 9.34 10.20 -12.08
CA GLU A 176 9.38 8.93 -12.82
C GLU A 176 8.25 8.01 -12.41
N PHE A 177 8.02 7.85 -11.10
CA PHE A 177 6.92 7.06 -10.58
C PHE A 177 5.57 7.60 -11.07
N ARG A 178 5.35 8.92 -11.03
CA ARG A 178 4.12 9.52 -11.59
C ARG A 178 3.94 9.22 -13.06
N CYS A 179 5.01 9.29 -13.86
CA CYS A 179 4.94 8.99 -15.29
C CYS A 179 4.54 7.53 -15.52
N GLU A 180 5.18 6.58 -14.83
CA GLU A 180 4.86 5.16 -14.93
C GLU A 180 3.47 4.81 -14.37
N PHE A 181 3.07 5.45 -13.27
CA PHE A 181 1.73 5.34 -12.71
C PHE A 181 0.69 5.83 -13.72
N CYS A 182 0.85 7.04 -14.27
CA CYS A 182 -0.03 7.56 -15.31
C CYS A 182 -0.07 6.65 -16.54
N LYS A 183 1.06 6.11 -17.01
CA LYS A 183 1.09 5.17 -18.14
C LYS A 183 0.30 3.90 -17.84
N CYS A 184 0.48 3.28 -16.67
CA CYS A 184 -0.23 2.06 -16.29
C CYS A 184 -1.74 2.28 -16.22
N PHE A 185 -2.17 3.37 -15.60
CA PHE A 185 -3.60 3.68 -15.45
C PHE A 185 -4.24 4.23 -16.73
N ALA A 186 -3.48 4.93 -17.58
CA ALA A 186 -3.96 5.39 -18.88
C ALA A 186 -4.05 4.25 -19.89
N SER A 187 -3.10 3.30 -19.89
CA SER A 187 -3.11 2.15 -20.80
C SER A 187 -4.30 1.23 -20.53
N GLU A 188 -4.57 0.92 -19.25
CA GLU A 188 -5.74 0.10 -18.87
C GLU A 188 -7.05 0.79 -19.24
N LYS A 189 -7.18 2.10 -19.00
CA LYS A 189 -8.38 2.84 -19.43
C LYS A 189 -8.54 2.82 -20.95
N LEU A 190 -7.45 2.97 -21.70
CA LEU A 190 -7.50 2.95 -23.15
C LEU A 190 -7.86 1.56 -23.70
N GLU A 191 -7.34 0.51 -23.08
CA GLU A 191 -7.62 -0.88 -23.45
C GLU A 191 -9.06 -1.28 -23.10
N ALA A 192 -9.56 -0.90 -21.92
CA ALA A 192 -10.96 -1.06 -21.55
C ALA A 192 -11.90 -0.29 -22.49
N LEU A 193 -11.54 0.95 -22.85
CA LEU A 193 -12.29 1.73 -23.84
C LEU A 193 -12.24 1.09 -25.24
N LYS A 194 -11.14 0.44 -25.61
CA LYS A 194 -11.01 -0.26 -26.89
C LYS A 194 -11.90 -1.51 -26.91
N ILE A 195 -11.92 -2.31 -25.85
CA ILE A 195 -12.83 -3.47 -25.70
C ILE A 195 -14.29 -2.99 -25.74
N ILE A 196 -14.62 -1.92 -25.00
CA ILE A 196 -15.96 -1.34 -25.04
C ILE A 196 -16.30 -0.88 -26.46
N ALA A 197 -15.38 -0.20 -27.17
CA ALA A 197 -15.58 0.25 -28.53
C ALA A 197 -15.76 -0.91 -29.54
N GLU A 198 -15.00 -1.99 -29.39
CA GLU A 198 -15.12 -3.21 -30.21
C GLU A 198 -16.44 -3.94 -29.95
N CYS A 199 -16.90 -4.01 -28.69
CA CYS A 199 -18.24 -4.53 -28.33
C CYS A 199 -19.38 -3.56 -28.72
N SER A 200 -19.08 -2.26 -28.85
CA SER A 200 -19.99 -1.15 -29.14
C SER A 200 -20.12 -0.87 -30.64
N GLN A 201 -20.08 -1.87 -31.51
CA GLN A 201 -20.46 -1.69 -32.92
C GLN A 201 -21.94 -1.28 -33.12
N THR A 202 -22.67 -1.00 -32.04
CA THR A 202 -23.97 -0.36 -32.08
C THR A 202 -23.84 1.17 -32.22
N PRO A 203 -24.58 1.80 -33.15
CA PRO A 203 -24.50 3.25 -33.43
C PRO A 203 -24.84 4.13 -32.22
N ASP A 204 -25.54 3.60 -31.22
CA ASP A 204 -25.96 4.35 -30.04
C ASP A 204 -24.86 4.57 -29.01
N ALA A 205 -23.91 3.66 -28.86
CA ALA A 205 -22.83 3.81 -27.89
C ALA A 205 -21.72 4.79 -28.37
N ILE A 206 -21.61 5.01 -29.68
CA ILE A 206 -20.83 6.12 -30.28
C ILE A 206 -21.39 7.49 -29.84
N LYS A 207 -22.71 7.64 -29.68
CA LYS A 207 -23.32 8.89 -29.17
C LYS A 207 -22.99 9.14 -27.69
N VAL A 208 -22.92 8.09 -26.87
CA VAL A 208 -22.60 8.19 -25.44
C VAL A 208 -21.13 8.57 -25.21
N LEU A 209 -20.20 7.95 -25.95
CA LEU A 209 -18.77 8.29 -25.90
C LEU A 209 -18.51 9.75 -26.32
N ARG A 210 -19.25 10.26 -27.31
CA ARG A 210 -19.17 11.67 -27.74
C ARG A 210 -19.68 12.64 -26.66
N LYS A 211 -20.66 12.21 -25.85
CA LYS A 211 -21.18 12.97 -24.70
C LYS A 211 -20.18 13.06 -23.54
N MET A 212 -19.27 12.09 -23.41
CA MET A 212 -18.22 12.10 -22.37
C MET A 212 -17.00 12.97 -22.73
N GLY A 213 -17.03 13.71 -23.85
CA GLY A 213 -15.95 14.63 -24.24
C GLY A 213 -14.67 13.93 -24.75
N LEU A 214 -14.70 12.61 -24.93
CA LEU A 214 -13.60 11.86 -25.52
C LEU A 214 -13.63 12.05 -27.04
N CYS A 215 -12.78 12.95 -27.55
CA CYS A 215 -12.68 13.24 -28.97
C CYS A 215 -12.02 12.07 -29.70
N TRP A 216 -12.83 11.18 -30.27
CA TRP A 216 -12.39 9.99 -31.03
C TRP A 216 -11.49 10.33 -32.24
N LYS A 217 -11.52 11.58 -32.69
CA LYS A 217 -10.73 12.09 -33.82
C LYS A 217 -9.21 11.97 -33.59
N SER A 218 -8.75 11.88 -32.34
CA SER A 218 -7.33 11.68 -31.99
C SER A 218 -6.89 10.20 -32.01
N ILE A 219 -7.81 9.26 -31.81
CA ILE A 219 -7.50 7.81 -31.74
C ILE A 219 -7.59 7.16 -33.14
N ALA A 220 -8.47 7.64 -34.01
CA ALA A 220 -8.66 7.12 -35.36
C ALA A 220 -7.64 7.68 -36.39
N ASP A 221 -6.84 8.67 -36.02
CA ASP A 221 -5.79 9.19 -36.91
C ASP A 221 -4.62 8.18 -36.95
N LYS A 222 -4.67 7.27 -37.93
CA LYS A 222 -3.68 6.23 -38.19
C LYS A 222 -2.25 6.77 -38.32
N GLY A 223 -2.06 8.09 -38.50
CA GLY A 223 -0.74 8.73 -38.52
C GLY A 223 -0.04 8.81 -37.14
N GLY A 224 -0.79 8.82 -36.03
CA GLY A 224 -0.21 8.91 -34.68
C GLY A 224 0.43 7.62 -34.18
N HIS A 225 -0.17 6.46 -34.53
CA HIS A 225 0.39 5.14 -34.20
C HIS A 225 1.71 4.86 -34.92
N GLN A 226 1.87 5.30 -36.18
CA GLN A 226 3.17 5.20 -36.86
C GLN A 226 4.25 6.09 -36.24
N LYS A 227 3.89 7.27 -35.70
CA LYS A 227 4.86 8.11 -34.98
C LYS A 227 5.30 7.48 -33.65
N PHE A 228 4.40 6.84 -32.91
CA PHE A 228 4.77 6.13 -31.68
C PHE A 228 5.60 4.86 -31.94
N LEU A 229 5.29 4.09 -32.99
CA LEU A 229 6.12 2.96 -33.43
C LEU A 229 7.50 3.42 -33.93
N LYS A 230 7.59 4.51 -34.70
CA LYS A 230 8.88 5.08 -35.11
C LYS A 230 9.70 5.60 -33.92
N LEU A 231 9.04 6.14 -32.89
CA LEU A 231 9.72 6.59 -31.66
C LEU A 231 10.19 5.41 -30.80
N SER A 232 9.47 4.28 -30.76
CA SER A 232 9.95 3.08 -30.09
C SER A 232 11.12 2.43 -30.82
N ASP A 233 11.11 2.44 -32.16
CA ASP A 233 12.20 1.88 -32.96
C ASP A 233 13.47 2.75 -32.82
N LEU A 234 13.34 4.08 -32.87
CA LEU A 234 14.44 5.01 -32.63
C LEU A 234 15.01 4.91 -31.21
N GLN A 235 14.16 4.72 -30.20
CA GLN A 235 14.64 4.50 -28.83
C GLN A 235 15.35 3.15 -28.69
N THR A 236 14.89 2.12 -29.39
CA THR A 236 15.54 0.79 -29.38
C THR A 236 16.91 0.85 -30.06
N GLU A 237 17.03 1.54 -31.19
CA GLU A 237 18.32 1.76 -31.86
C GLU A 237 19.29 2.58 -30.99
N ALA A 238 18.84 3.66 -30.35
CA ALA A 238 19.66 4.48 -29.47
C ALA A 238 20.21 3.67 -28.27
N VAL A 239 19.39 2.79 -27.69
CA VAL A 239 19.80 1.90 -26.60
C VAL A 239 20.82 0.87 -27.07
N VAL A 240 20.63 0.28 -28.26
CA VAL A 240 21.60 -0.67 -28.85
C VAL A 240 22.93 0.02 -29.15
N LEU A 241 22.91 1.25 -29.68
CA LEU A 241 24.10 2.06 -29.95
C LEU A 241 24.87 2.42 -28.66
N ALA A 242 24.15 2.84 -27.61
CA ALA A 242 24.74 3.13 -26.32
C ALA A 242 25.39 1.89 -25.67
N LYS A 243 24.79 0.70 -25.86
CA LYS A 243 25.34 -0.57 -25.36
C LYS A 243 26.60 -1.00 -26.13
N ARG A 244 26.66 -0.76 -27.45
CA ARG A 244 27.88 -0.97 -28.26
C ARG A 244 29.01 -0.04 -27.85
N HIS A 245 28.72 1.22 -27.55
CA HIS A 245 29.75 2.16 -27.10
C HIS A 245 30.35 1.73 -25.76
N ARG A 246 29.52 1.33 -24.79
CA ARG A 246 30.02 0.83 -23.49
C ARG A 246 30.87 -0.43 -23.60
N SER A 247 30.53 -1.35 -24.52
CA SER A 247 31.33 -2.56 -24.75
C SER A 247 32.71 -2.23 -25.32
N ARG A 248 32.81 -1.29 -26.27
CA ARG A 248 34.09 -0.87 -26.86
C ARG A 248 35.01 -0.13 -25.90
N GLU A 249 34.43 0.55 -24.91
CA GLU A 249 35.20 1.27 -23.90
C GLU A 249 35.78 0.32 -22.85
N GLN A 250 35.07 -0.79 -22.58
CA GLN A 250 35.53 -1.84 -21.67
C GLN A 250 36.68 -2.68 -22.27
N ASP A 251 36.67 -2.92 -23.58
CA ASP A 251 37.79 -3.59 -24.29
C ASP A 251 39.04 -2.70 -24.42
N ARG A 252 38.90 -1.37 -24.28
CA ARG A 252 40.04 -0.43 -24.35
C ARG A 252 40.79 -0.31 -23.02
N ASN A 253 40.15 -0.68 -21.91
CA ASN A 253 40.75 -0.65 -20.57
C ASN A 253 41.39 -1.98 -20.15
N SER A 254 41.38 -2.99 -21.01
CA SER A 254 42.03 -4.30 -20.79
C SER A 254 43.40 -4.41 -21.47
N GLU A 255 43.99 -3.30 -21.90
CA GLU A 255 45.34 -3.28 -22.45
C GLU A 255 46.36 -3.66 -21.36
N PRO A 256 47.19 -4.70 -21.55
CA PRO A 256 48.09 -5.19 -20.52
C PRO A 256 49.18 -4.16 -20.22
N GLU A 257 49.40 -3.89 -18.93
CA GLU A 257 50.47 -3.01 -18.47
C GLU A 257 51.84 -3.50 -18.98
N PRO A 258 52.71 -2.60 -19.48
CA PRO A 258 54.02 -2.97 -19.95
C PRO A 258 54.88 -3.51 -18.80
N PRO A 259 55.76 -4.49 -19.07
CA PRO A 259 56.62 -5.08 -18.05
C PRO A 259 57.55 -4.03 -17.47
N VAL A 260 57.54 -3.92 -16.14
CA VAL A 260 58.44 -3.05 -15.36
C VAL A 260 59.86 -3.61 -15.48
N ALA A 261 60.75 -2.82 -16.05
CA ALA A 261 62.18 -3.11 -16.20
C ALA A 261 62.97 -2.81 -14.92
#